data_AF-A0AAD7CIJ6-F1
#
_entry.id   AF-A0AAD7CIJ6-F1
#
_cell.length_a   1.000
_cell.length_b   1.000
_cell.length_c   1.000
_cell.angle_alpha   90.00
_cell.angle_beta   90.00
_cell.angle_gamma   90.00
#
_symmetry.space_group_name_H-M   'P 1'
#
loop_
_entity.id
_entity.type
_entity.pdbx_description
1 polymer ?
#
loop_
_entity_poly.entity_id
_entity_poly.type
_entity_poly.pdbx_seq_one_letter_code
_entity_poly.pdbx_strand_id
1 'polypeptide(L)'
;MDPPPAKRPRLGDQEIVAPRLQFRVHWGVLSLHSSFFRDLEGLPQPLDEPKVDGCPIVELSDSAEDVEVVLKALYNPFFSSQKPLPLSAIASYVHLSRKYDLKQLLQTMVERLTYENPTTMEAYLLLHSDNEYTTTWITSYDGFRSTWST
;
A
#
# COMPACT_ATOMS: atom_id res chain seq x y z
N MET A 1 -36.08 12.00 34.55
CA MET A 1 -35.92 11.28 33.27
C MET A 1 -34.65 10.47 33.45
N ASP A 2 -34.79 9.23 33.91
CA ASP A 2 -33.64 8.42 34.35
C ASP A 2 -32.83 7.92 33.15
N PRO A 3 -31.50 7.84 33.25
CA PRO A 3 -30.66 7.35 32.16
C PRO A 3 -30.97 5.88 31.86
N PRO A 4 -30.89 5.45 30.58
CA PRO A 4 -31.18 4.08 30.19
C PRO A 4 -30.22 3.10 30.89
N PRO A 5 -30.70 1.91 31.29
CA PRO A 5 -29.90 0.98 32.08
C PRO A 5 -28.70 0.47 31.27
N ALA A 6 -27.51 0.66 31.82
CA ALA A 6 -26.28 0.09 31.28
C ALA A 6 -26.43 -1.45 31.20
N LYS A 7 -26.24 -2.02 30.01
CA LYS A 7 -26.26 -3.47 29.80
C LYS A 7 -25.16 -4.09 30.66
N ARG A 8 -25.53 -5.01 31.55
CA ARG A 8 -24.55 -5.78 32.34
C ARG A 8 -23.74 -6.67 31.38
N PRO A 9 -22.41 -6.56 31.33
CA PRO A 9 -21.59 -7.42 30.48
C PRO A 9 -21.71 -8.87 30.96
N ARG A 10 -21.86 -9.82 30.04
CA ARG A 10 -21.88 -11.26 30.39
C ARG A 10 -20.45 -11.71 30.64
N LEU A 11 -20.28 -12.60 31.63
CA LEU A 11 -18.99 -13.19 31.97
C LEU A 11 -18.45 -13.98 30.75
N GLY A 12 -17.50 -13.40 30.02
CA GLY A 12 -16.89 -14.01 28.83
C GLY A 12 -16.88 -13.16 27.57
N ASP A 13 -17.58 -12.01 27.55
CA ASP A 13 -17.55 -11.10 26.40
C ASP A 13 -16.31 -10.20 26.49
N GLN A 14 -15.28 -10.48 25.66
CA GLN A 14 -14.10 -9.63 25.55
C GLN A 14 -14.24 -8.72 24.32
N GLU A 15 -14.50 -7.44 24.53
CA GLU A 15 -14.50 -6.44 23.46
C GLU A 15 -13.05 -6.03 23.17
N ILE A 16 -12.45 -6.59 22.13
CA ILE A 16 -11.12 -6.17 21.65
C ILE A 16 -11.32 -4.95 20.76
N VAL A 17 -11.13 -3.77 21.34
CA VAL A 17 -11.14 -2.50 20.59
C VAL A 17 -9.71 -2.10 20.28
N ALA A 18 -9.33 -2.19 19.00
CA ALA A 18 -8.08 -1.63 18.51
C ALA A 18 -8.21 -0.11 18.29
N PRO A 19 -7.11 0.66 18.38
CA PRO A 19 -7.13 2.09 18.07
C PRO A 19 -7.60 2.35 16.63
N ARG A 20 -8.55 3.26 16.45
CA ARG A 20 -8.89 3.79 15.12
C ARG A 20 -7.93 4.92 14.80
N LEU A 21 -7.07 4.74 13.79
CA LEU A 21 -6.23 5.82 13.28
C LEU A 21 -7.07 6.74 12.39
N GLN A 22 -6.88 8.06 12.55
CA GLN A 22 -7.57 9.06 11.76
C GLN A 22 -6.55 9.95 11.05
N PHE A 23 -6.82 10.26 9.79
CA PHE A 23 -6.00 11.15 8.99
C PHE A 23 -6.79 12.39 8.65
N ARG A 24 -6.19 13.56 8.87
CA ARG A 24 -6.72 14.82 8.39
C ARG A 24 -6.04 15.19 7.08
N VAL A 25 -6.82 15.25 6.01
CA VAL A 25 -6.32 15.49 4.66
C VAL A 25 -7.20 16.51 3.94
N HIS A 26 -6.62 17.19 2.97
CA HIS A 26 -7.32 18.07 2.06
C HIS A 26 -8.00 17.27 0.96
N TRP A 27 -9.31 17.51 0.82
CA TRP A 27 -10.11 16.89 -0.22
C TRP A 27 -9.56 17.18 -1.62
N GLY A 28 -9.14 18.41 -1.88
CA GLY A 28 -8.55 18.81 -3.17
C GLY A 28 -7.31 17.98 -3.56
N VAL A 29 -6.49 17.54 -2.59
CA VAL A 29 -5.35 16.65 -2.86
C VAL A 29 -5.84 15.25 -3.23
N LEU A 30 -6.83 14.72 -2.51
CA LEU A 30 -7.41 13.41 -2.84
C LEU A 30 -8.05 13.43 -4.23
N SER A 31 -8.90 14.41 -4.55
CA SER A 31 -9.60 14.52 -5.83
C SER A 31 -8.68 14.81 -7.01
N LEU A 32 -7.54 15.47 -6.77
CA LEU A 32 -6.51 15.69 -7.79
C LEU A 32 -5.91 14.35 -8.25
N HIS A 33 -5.65 13.44 -7.31
CA HIS A 33 -4.98 12.18 -7.60
C HIS A 33 -5.93 11.00 -7.81
N SER A 34 -7.19 11.09 -7.37
CA SER A 34 -8.18 10.01 -7.37
C SER A 34 -9.48 10.46 -8.03
N SER A 35 -9.94 9.71 -9.04
CA SER A 35 -11.32 9.89 -9.54
C SER A 35 -12.36 9.43 -8.52
N PHE A 36 -12.08 8.35 -7.80
CA PHE A 36 -12.96 7.82 -6.76
C PHE A 36 -13.28 8.87 -5.69
N PHE A 37 -12.27 9.54 -5.13
CA PHE A 37 -12.51 10.58 -4.12
C PHE A 37 -13.13 11.84 -4.72
N ARG A 38 -12.86 12.16 -5.99
CA ARG A 38 -13.56 13.26 -6.66
C ARG A 38 -15.06 12.98 -6.81
N ASP A 39 -15.41 11.77 -7.21
CA ASP A 39 -16.81 11.37 -7.40
C ASP A 39 -17.52 11.28 -6.04
N LEU A 40 -16.82 10.79 -5.01
CA LEU A 40 -17.31 10.73 -3.63
C LEU A 40 -17.67 12.13 -3.07
N GLU A 41 -16.99 13.20 -3.50
CA GLU A 41 -17.28 14.58 -3.05
C GLU A 41 -18.64 15.05 -3.50
N GLY A 42 -19.01 14.65 -4.73
CA GLY A 42 -20.24 15.06 -5.37
C GLY A 42 -21.47 14.32 -4.87
N LEU A 43 -21.29 13.29 -4.02
CA LEU A 43 -22.40 12.55 -3.46
C LEU A 43 -23.04 13.32 -2.30
N PRO A 44 -24.39 13.37 -2.24
CA PRO A 44 -25.08 13.98 -1.11
C PRO A 44 -24.81 13.16 0.15
N GLN A 45 -24.09 13.75 1.11
CA GLN A 45 -23.86 13.15 2.42
C GLN A 45 -25.12 13.27 3.30
N PRO A 46 -25.56 12.19 3.99
CA PRO A 46 -26.61 12.27 4.99
C PRO A 46 -26.34 13.36 6.04
N LEU A 47 -27.38 14.07 6.45
CA LEU A 47 -27.31 15.19 7.41
C LEU A 47 -26.74 14.79 8.78
N ASP A 48 -26.91 13.52 9.17
CA ASP A 48 -26.51 12.98 10.47
C ASP A 48 -25.14 12.27 10.43
N GLU A 49 -24.32 12.51 9.40
CA GLU A 49 -22.99 11.92 9.35
C GLU A 49 -22.08 12.43 10.49
N PRO A 50 -21.30 11.52 11.13
CA PRO A 50 -20.39 11.90 12.18
C PRO A 50 -19.32 12.84 11.63
N LYS A 51 -19.10 13.94 12.35
CA LYS A 51 -18.07 14.94 12.04
C LYS A 51 -17.08 15.04 13.20
N VAL A 52 -15.80 15.13 12.87
CA VAL A 52 -14.74 15.46 13.82
C VAL A 52 -14.25 16.87 13.48
N ASP A 53 -14.31 17.77 14.45
CA ASP A 53 -13.95 19.20 14.27
C ASP A 53 -14.67 19.89 13.10
N GLY A 54 -15.91 19.48 12.81
CA GLY A 54 -16.70 19.99 11.70
C GLY A 54 -16.31 19.44 10.32
N CYS A 55 -15.31 18.56 10.23
CA CYS A 55 -14.94 17.85 9.01
C CYS A 55 -15.75 16.55 8.86
N PRO A 56 -16.24 16.22 7.65
CA PRO A 56 -16.87 14.93 7.40
C PRO A 56 -15.86 13.79 7.55
N ILE A 57 -16.33 12.66 8.07
CA ILE A 57 -15.51 11.46 8.25
C ILE A 57 -15.80 10.50 7.12
N VAL A 58 -14.75 10.03 6.45
CA VAL A 58 -14.84 8.92 5.50
C VAL A 58 -14.15 7.71 6.12
N GLU A 59 -14.92 6.66 6.41
CA GLU A 59 -14.36 5.40 6.88
C GLU A 59 -13.81 4.60 5.68
N LEU A 60 -12.52 4.26 5.75
CA LEU A 60 -11.87 3.37 4.80
C LEU A 60 -11.76 1.96 5.41
N SER A 61 -11.91 0.94 4.59
CA SER A 61 -11.81 -0.47 5.03
C SER A 61 -10.37 -1.01 5.02
N ASP A 62 -9.39 -0.20 4.63
CA ASP A 62 -7.99 -0.61 4.55
C ASP A 62 -7.25 -0.42 5.88
N SER A 63 -6.07 -1.02 5.98
CA SER A 63 -5.21 -0.83 7.14
C SER A 63 -4.77 0.63 7.24
N ALA A 64 -4.61 1.12 8.48
CA ALA A 64 -4.16 2.49 8.71
C ALA A 64 -2.74 2.70 8.17
N GLU A 65 -1.90 1.67 8.25
CA GLU A 65 -0.53 1.68 7.77
C GLU A 65 -0.47 1.85 6.25
N ASP A 66 -1.29 1.11 5.49
CA ASP A 66 -1.33 1.23 4.03
C ASP A 66 -1.82 2.60 3.60
N VAL A 67 -2.87 3.10 4.27
CA VAL A 67 -3.44 4.43 4.01
C VAL A 67 -2.40 5.51 4.30
N GLU A 68 -1.69 5.44 5.43
CA GLU A 68 -0.64 6.40 5.78
C GLU A 68 0.46 6.46 4.71
N VAL A 69 0.93 5.30 4.25
CA VAL A 69 1.99 5.18 3.24
C VAL A 69 1.56 5.84 1.93
N VAL A 70 0.32 5.61 1.48
CA VAL A 70 -0.25 6.23 0.28
C VAL A 70 -0.45 7.73 0.46
N LEU A 71 -1.01 8.17 1.58
CA LEU A 71 -1.21 9.59 1.85
C LEU A 71 0.12 10.34 1.84
N LYS A 72 1.18 9.80 2.46
CA LYS A 72 2.53 10.39 2.38
C LYS A 72 3.01 10.57 0.94
N ALA A 73 2.71 9.62 0.05
CA ALA A 73 3.06 9.75 -1.36
C ALA A 73 2.24 10.83 -2.10
N LEU A 74 0.95 10.99 -1.80
CA LEU A 74 0.12 12.02 -2.42
C LEU A 74 0.55 13.44 -2.03
N TYR A 75 1.11 13.61 -0.84
CA TYR A 75 1.59 14.90 -0.35
C TYR A 75 3.05 15.20 -0.67
N ASN A 76 3.82 14.19 -1.10
CA ASN A 76 5.24 14.34 -1.41
C ASN A 76 5.51 13.94 -2.87
N PRO A 77 5.70 14.89 -3.80
CA PRO A 77 5.95 14.57 -5.21
C PRO A 77 7.25 13.81 -5.44
N PHE A 78 8.16 13.75 -4.47
CA PHE A 78 9.45 13.07 -4.56
C PHE A 78 9.45 11.69 -3.88
N PHE A 79 8.30 11.16 -3.46
CA PHE A 79 8.22 9.87 -2.75
C PHE A 79 8.83 8.71 -3.57
N SER A 80 8.64 8.71 -4.89
CA SER A 80 9.12 7.66 -5.79
C SER A 80 10.64 7.71 -6.02
N SER A 81 11.28 8.84 -5.74
CA SER A 81 12.73 9.00 -5.82
C SER A 81 13.46 8.46 -4.58
N GLN A 82 12.74 8.17 -3.50
CA GLN A 82 13.32 7.58 -2.29
C GLN A 82 13.69 6.12 -2.57
N LYS A 83 14.97 5.78 -2.40
CA LYS A 83 15.49 4.42 -2.55
C LYS A 83 16.26 4.00 -1.30
N PRO A 84 16.13 2.74 -0.83
CA PRO A 84 15.21 1.70 -1.30
C PRO A 84 13.80 1.79 -0.67
N LEU A 85 12.75 1.34 -1.39
CA LEU A 85 11.41 1.15 -0.83
C LEU A 85 11.19 -0.33 -0.48
N PRO A 86 10.59 -0.66 0.67
CA PRO A 86 10.28 -2.04 1.00
C PRO A 86 9.15 -2.58 0.09
N LEU A 87 9.23 -3.87 -0.26
CA LEU A 87 8.21 -4.53 -1.11
C LEU A 87 6.80 -4.43 -0.53
N SER A 88 6.67 -4.46 0.79
CA SER A 88 5.39 -4.25 1.48
C SER A 88 4.78 -2.90 1.13
N ALA A 89 5.55 -1.81 1.17
CA ALA A 89 5.07 -0.48 0.80
C ALA A 89 4.69 -0.41 -0.69
N ILE A 90 5.46 -1.04 -1.58
CA ILE A 90 5.10 -1.14 -3.00
C ILE A 90 3.77 -1.87 -3.17
N ALA A 91 3.55 -2.97 -2.44
CA ALA A 91 2.29 -3.70 -2.46
C ALA A 91 1.12 -2.82 -1.96
N SER A 92 1.31 -2.08 -0.86
CA SER A 92 0.32 -1.12 -0.35
C SER A 92 -0.04 -0.06 -1.39
N TYR A 93 0.97 0.55 -2.03
CA TYR A 93 0.75 1.53 -3.08
C TYR A 93 -0.04 0.94 -4.24
N VAL A 94 0.35 -0.23 -4.76
CA VAL A 94 -0.35 -0.87 -5.89
C VAL A 94 -1.78 -1.25 -5.53
N HIS A 95 -1.99 -1.81 -4.33
CA HIS A 95 -3.31 -2.24 -3.87
C HIS A 95 -4.28 -1.06 -3.77
N LEU A 96 -3.92 -0.04 -2.99
CA LEU A 96 -4.79 1.12 -2.76
C LEU A 96 -4.92 2.00 -4.00
N SER A 97 -3.89 2.07 -4.86
CA SER A 97 -4.00 2.81 -6.10
C SER A 97 -5.01 2.22 -7.06
N ARG A 98 -5.15 0.89 -7.10
CA ARG A 98 -6.20 0.24 -7.89
C ARG A 98 -7.58 0.46 -7.27
N LYS A 99 -7.68 0.34 -5.94
CA LYS A 99 -8.95 0.48 -5.22
C LYS A 99 -9.52 1.90 -5.34
N TYR A 100 -8.67 2.91 -5.24
CA TYR A 100 -9.05 4.31 -5.22
C TYR A 100 -8.72 5.06 -6.52
N ASP A 101 -8.49 4.34 -7.61
CA ASP A 101 -8.17 4.89 -8.95
C ASP A 101 -7.08 5.98 -8.95
N LEU A 102 -5.98 5.73 -8.24
CA LEU A 102 -4.78 6.60 -8.18
C LEU A 102 -3.85 6.29 -9.35
N LYS A 103 -4.28 6.60 -10.58
CA LYS A 103 -3.63 6.12 -11.82
C LYS A 103 -2.15 6.45 -11.92
N GLN A 104 -1.75 7.69 -11.60
CA GLN A 104 -0.36 8.13 -11.67
C GLN A 104 0.51 7.34 -10.68
N LEU A 105 0.05 7.19 -9.44
CA LEU A 105 0.73 6.42 -8.41
C LEU A 105 0.87 4.95 -8.83
N LEU A 106 -0.21 4.34 -9.35
CA LEU A 106 -0.17 2.96 -9.85
C LEU A 106 0.87 2.79 -10.96
N GLN A 107 0.87 3.69 -11.94
CA GLN A 107 1.82 3.67 -13.04
C GLN A 107 3.27 3.75 -12.53
N THR A 108 3.57 4.71 -11.67
CA THR A 108 4.91 4.88 -11.09
C THR A 108 5.37 3.62 -10.33
N MET A 109 4.48 2.99 -9.57
CA MET A 109 4.83 1.78 -8.83
C MET A 109 5.02 0.56 -9.72
N VAL A 110 4.20 0.40 -10.77
CA VAL A 110 4.35 -0.69 -11.74
C VAL A 110 5.66 -0.53 -12.51
N GLU A 111 5.96 0.66 -13.01
CA GLU A 111 7.22 0.96 -13.69
C GLU A 111 8.40 0.62 -12.80
N ARG A 112 8.36 1.06 -11.53
CA ARG A 112 9.40 0.75 -10.56
C ARG A 112 9.54 -0.75 -10.29
N LEU A 113 8.43 -1.46 -10.06
CA LEU A 113 8.44 -2.89 -9.82
C LEU A 113 9.03 -3.66 -11.01
N THR A 114 8.66 -3.29 -12.25
CA THR A 114 9.20 -3.90 -13.47
C THR A 114 10.67 -3.57 -13.72
N TYR A 115 11.11 -2.38 -13.33
CA TYR A 115 12.52 -1.98 -13.41
C TYR A 115 13.38 -2.75 -12.41
N GLU A 116 12.91 -2.89 -11.16
CA GLU A 116 13.67 -3.59 -10.10
C GLU A 116 13.59 -5.12 -10.25
N ASN A 117 12.59 -5.65 -10.95
CA ASN A 117 12.38 -7.10 -11.14
C ASN A 117 12.26 -7.44 -12.64
N PRO A 118 13.37 -7.37 -13.39
CA PRO A 118 13.35 -7.70 -14.81
C PRO A 118 12.96 -9.17 -15.03
N THR A 119 12.28 -9.42 -16.14
CA THR A 119 11.76 -10.76 -16.51
C THR A 119 12.81 -11.68 -17.15
N THR A 120 13.99 -11.15 -17.48
CA THR A 120 15.11 -11.93 -18.04
C THR A 120 16.27 -12.02 -17.05
N MET A 121 16.90 -13.19 -16.99
CA MET A 121 18.07 -13.43 -16.14
C MET A 121 19.22 -12.47 -16.49
N GLU A 122 19.44 -12.20 -17.77
CA GLU A 122 20.48 -11.27 -18.25
C GLU A 122 20.28 -9.85 -17.71
N ALA A 123 19.06 -9.31 -17.80
CA ALA A 123 18.77 -7.98 -17.26
C ALA A 123 18.84 -7.95 -15.73
N TYR A 124 18.45 -9.04 -15.06
CA TYR A 124 18.61 -9.17 -13.62
C TYR A 124 20.09 -9.10 -13.20
N LEU A 125 20.95 -9.86 -13.88
CA LEU A 125 22.39 -9.88 -13.62
C LEU A 125 23.06 -8.54 -13.93
N LEU A 126 22.63 -7.82 -14.96
CA LEU A 126 23.12 -6.47 -15.28
C LEU A 126 22.73 -5.44 -14.23
N LEU A 127 21.51 -5.50 -13.68
CA LEU A 127 21.07 -4.59 -12.61
C LEU A 127 21.76 -4.87 -11.27
N HIS A 128 22.17 -6.12 -11.04
CA HIS A 128 22.78 -6.57 -9.80
C HIS A 128 24.28 -6.87 -9.95
N SER A 129 24.93 -6.42 -11.03
CA SER A 129 26.34 -6.73 -11.32
C SER A 129 27.30 -6.16 -10.28
N ASP A 130 26.92 -5.05 -9.65
CA ASP A 130 27.68 -4.41 -8.57
C ASP A 130 27.44 -5.08 -7.20
N ASN A 131 26.55 -6.07 -7.13
CA ASN A 131 26.26 -6.80 -5.91
C ASN A 131 27.24 -7.98 -5.79
N GLU A 132 28.23 -7.84 -4.90
CA GLU A 132 29.38 -8.73 -4.64
C GLU A 132 29.03 -10.21 -4.33
N TYR A 133 27.73 -10.55 -4.33
CA TYR A 133 27.18 -11.85 -3.94
C TYR A 133 26.75 -12.75 -5.09
N THR A 134 26.82 -12.38 -6.38
CA THR A 134 26.21 -13.22 -7.44
C THR A 134 27.18 -14.02 -8.32
N THR A 135 28.49 -13.70 -8.32
CA THR A 135 29.39 -14.23 -9.36
C THR A 135 30.16 -15.50 -8.97
N THR A 136 30.23 -15.89 -7.70
CA THR A 136 31.22 -16.89 -7.25
C THR A 136 30.71 -18.34 -7.14
N TRP A 137 29.41 -18.59 -6.96
CA TRP A 137 28.90 -19.96 -6.73
C TRP A 137 28.05 -20.56 -7.86
N ILE A 138 27.62 -19.78 -8.87
CA ILE A 138 26.82 -20.32 -9.97
C ILE A 138 27.70 -20.96 -11.07
N THR A 139 28.95 -20.53 -11.22
CA THR A 139 29.90 -21.07 -12.23
C THR A 139 30.56 -22.40 -11.86
N SER A 140 30.29 -22.96 -10.67
CA SER A 140 30.96 -24.19 -10.18
C SER A 140 30.15 -25.48 -10.30
N TYR A 141 29.02 -25.51 -11.01
CA TYR A 141 28.27 -26.75 -11.25
C TYR A 141 28.61 -27.40 -12.60
N ASP A 142 29.83 -27.92 -12.73
CA ASP A 142 30.27 -28.73 -13.89
C ASP A 142 30.02 -30.23 -13.60
N GLY A 143 28.75 -30.57 -13.38
CA GLY A 143 28.31 -31.85 -12.83
C GLY A 143 27.32 -32.61 -13.73
N PHE A 144 27.55 -32.67 -15.04
CA PHE A 144 26.81 -33.62 -15.89
C PHE A 144 27.67 -34.13 -17.07
N ARG A 145 28.69 -34.92 -16.74
CA ARG A 145 29.25 -35.91 -17.67
C ARG A 145 29.39 -37.25 -16.95
N SER A 146 28.40 -38.11 -17.13
CA SER A 146 28.59 -39.55 -16.95
C SER A 146 27.84 -40.28 -18.08
N THR A 147 28.61 -40.60 -19.10
CA THR A 147 28.31 -41.57 -20.15
C THR A 147 27.99 -42.93 -19.53
N TRP A 148 26.88 -43.55 -19.89
CA TRP A 148 26.71 -44.99 -19.74
C TRP A 148 26.96 -45.65 -21.09
N SER A 149 28.05 -46.40 -21.18
CA SER A 149 28.30 -47.42 -22.19
C SER A 149 28.29 -48.76 -21.47
N THR A 150 27.34 -49.63 -21.79
CA THR A 150 27.54 -51.08 -22.02
C THR A 150 26.31 -51.59 -22.75
#